data_AF-A0A9N8EWU5-F1
#
_entry.id   AF-A0A9N8EWU5-F1
#
_cell.length_a   1.000
_cell.length_b   1.000
_cell.length_c   1.000
_cell.angle_alpha   90.00
_cell.angle_beta   90.00
_cell.angle_gamma   90.00
#
_symmetry.space_group_name_H-M   'P 1'
#
loop_
_entity.id
_entity.type
_entity.pdbx_description
1 polymer ?
#
loop_
_entity_poly.entity_id
_entity_poly.type
_entity_poly.pdbx_seq_one_letter_code
_entity_poly.pdbx_strand_id
1 'polypeptide(L)'
;MSLFRNLLTLVLVISVCGCCFEGVSGQECFNTKDELSQAIVAYMADKSATSEVASKYGHPIGNWCVSRITDFSGLFANQGAFNEDLVGWDTSSVTNMEGCFERCVSFFGQVQSWDVSKVTSFKSMFRQSPRFTGDLSQWDMSNARDVSFMFYNSASIQTDLSKWNVGKVLTFESFASAAGNLNTDISAWDISAANNFMDMFGRGAAMDKNLCAWGDKMNRNANVENIFGSRDFTASNCPNPFDPSFDVRPPGPFCHNCGASNEQSLDNTATNMDGSTIITTPAPAPPPDTTTEMTIYDVEDTVDASNEADNNNNDSSGGTIWRLSSWTIVPFLLLLLTWQW
;
A
#
# COMPACT_ATOMS: atom_id res chain seq x y z
N MET A 1 -64.56 23.92 32.31
CA MET A 1 -64.69 23.01 31.16
C MET A 1 -63.72 23.48 30.08
N SER A 2 -62.51 22.92 30.05
CA SER A 2 -62.08 21.88 29.09
C SER A 2 -61.53 22.54 27.80
N LEU A 3 -60.21 22.78 27.71
CA LEU A 3 -59.15 21.89 27.19
C LEU A 3 -59.14 21.76 25.66
N PHE A 4 -57.99 22.16 25.07
CA PHE A 4 -57.29 21.61 23.90
C PHE A 4 -58.03 21.40 22.56
N ARG A 5 -57.54 22.00 21.46
CA ARG A 5 -56.72 21.32 20.41
C ARG A 5 -56.58 22.13 19.10
N ASN A 6 -55.39 21.96 18.51
CA ASN A 6 -55.07 21.89 17.07
C ASN A 6 -54.70 23.16 16.27
N LEU A 7 -53.41 23.47 16.42
CA LEU A 7 -52.44 23.81 15.38
C LEU A 7 -52.42 22.77 14.22
N LEU A 8 -52.49 23.22 12.95
CA LEU A 8 -52.02 22.57 11.69
C LEU A 8 -52.48 23.50 10.52
N THR A 9 -51.72 23.89 9.48
CA THR A 9 -50.40 23.52 8.96
C THR A 9 -50.00 24.65 8.00
N LEU A 10 -48.84 25.30 8.18
CA LEU A 10 -48.22 26.16 7.17
C LEU A 10 -47.25 25.28 6.39
N VAL A 11 -47.60 24.90 5.16
CA VAL A 11 -46.72 24.13 4.27
C VAL A 11 -45.67 25.09 3.72
N LEU A 12 -44.48 25.07 4.33
CA LEU A 12 -43.29 25.74 3.81
C LEU A 12 -42.62 24.76 2.84
N VAL A 13 -42.64 25.09 1.55
CA VAL A 13 -41.91 24.36 0.51
C VAL A 13 -40.43 24.67 0.71
N ILE A 14 -39.73 23.82 1.46
CA ILE A 14 -38.27 23.82 1.51
C ILE A 14 -37.80 23.08 0.26
N SER A 15 -37.18 23.84 -0.64
CA SER A 15 -36.38 23.30 -1.74
C SER A 15 -35.26 22.45 -1.13
N VAL A 16 -35.41 21.13 -1.22
CA VAL A 16 -34.44 20.16 -0.74
C VAL A 16 -33.22 20.21 -1.65
N CYS A 17 -32.17 20.90 -1.21
CA CYS A 17 -30.81 20.57 -1.61
C CYS A 17 -30.29 19.56 -0.58
N GLY A 18 -29.76 18.43 -1.06
CA GLY A 18 -29.49 17.24 -0.27
C GLY A 18 -28.48 17.43 0.86
N CYS A 19 -28.77 16.72 1.96
CA CYS A 19 -27.86 16.27 3.01
C CYS A 19 -27.19 17.34 3.87
N CYS A 20 -27.91 17.80 4.90
CA CYS A 20 -27.29 18.04 6.21
C CYS A 20 -28.03 17.14 7.21
N PHE A 21 -27.29 16.20 7.79
CA PHE A 21 -27.76 15.36 8.89
C PHE A 21 -28.14 16.27 10.06
N GLU A 22 -29.31 16.04 10.67
CA GLU A 22 -29.77 16.83 11.81
C GLU A 22 -28.80 16.68 13.00
N GLY A 23 -28.07 17.76 13.31
CA GLY A 23 -27.20 17.81 14.48
C GLY A 23 -26.32 19.06 14.50
N VAL A 24 -26.77 20.09 15.23
CA VAL A 24 -26.17 21.41 15.46
C VAL A 24 -26.46 22.47 14.38
N SER A 25 -27.47 23.30 14.66
CA SER A 25 -27.77 24.51 13.91
C SER A 25 -26.56 25.46 13.92
N GLY A 26 -25.92 25.68 12.77
CA GLY A 26 -24.94 26.77 12.58
C GLY A 26 -23.53 26.38 12.11
N GLN A 27 -23.24 25.11 11.83
CA GLN A 27 -21.93 24.73 11.29
C GLN A 27 -21.79 25.14 9.82
N GLU A 28 -20.70 25.86 9.51
CA GLU A 28 -20.44 26.38 8.18
C GLU A 28 -19.76 25.33 7.30
N CYS A 29 -20.20 25.22 6.04
CA CYS A 29 -19.47 24.44 5.04
C CYS A 29 -18.27 25.23 4.51
N PHE A 30 -17.16 24.53 4.28
CA PHE A 30 -16.00 25.10 3.62
C PHE A 30 -16.33 25.53 2.20
N ASN A 31 -15.87 26.73 1.80
CA ASN A 31 -16.09 27.25 0.44
C ASN A 31 -14.83 27.18 -0.42
N THR A 32 -13.65 27.12 0.21
CA THR A 32 -12.36 27.00 -0.49
C THR A 32 -11.47 25.96 0.16
N LYS A 33 -10.57 25.39 -0.65
CA LYS A 33 -9.53 24.48 -0.17
C LYS A 33 -8.59 25.14 0.84
N ASP A 34 -8.27 26.42 0.64
CA ASP A 34 -7.37 27.16 1.54
C ASP A 34 -7.99 27.31 2.93
N GLU A 35 -9.29 27.59 3.01
CA GLU A 35 -10.04 27.65 4.27
C GLU A 35 -10.00 26.29 5.00
N LEU A 36 -10.25 25.20 4.27
CA LEU A 36 -10.16 23.83 4.80
C LEU A 36 -8.74 23.49 5.28
N SER A 37 -7.72 23.82 4.48
CA SER A 37 -6.32 23.55 4.82
C SER A 37 -5.89 24.28 6.10
N GLN A 38 -6.29 25.55 6.25
CA GLN A 38 -6.01 26.33 7.46
C GLN A 38 -6.73 25.77 8.67
N ALA A 39 -7.99 25.34 8.51
CA ALA A 39 -8.76 24.71 9.58
C ALA A 39 -8.11 23.39 10.03
N ILE A 40 -7.63 22.56 9.10
CA ILE A 40 -6.89 21.32 9.43
C ILE A 40 -5.67 21.65 10.28
N VAL A 41 -4.86 22.65 9.89
CA VAL A 41 -3.68 23.07 10.66
C VAL A 41 -4.07 23.55 12.07
N ALA A 42 -5.13 24.35 12.19
CA ALA A 42 -5.62 24.82 13.48
C ALA A 42 -6.14 23.67 14.36
N TYR A 43 -6.88 22.72 13.79
CA TYR A 43 -7.34 21.53 14.50
C TYR A 43 -6.18 20.66 14.98
N MET A 44 -5.13 20.51 14.17
CA MET A 44 -3.95 19.75 14.58
C MET A 44 -3.15 20.43 15.70
N ALA A 45 -3.27 21.76 15.85
CA ALA A 45 -2.68 22.51 16.96
C ALA A 45 -3.51 22.43 18.25
N ASP A 46 -4.85 22.40 18.13
CA ASP A 46 -5.78 22.21 19.25
C ASP A 46 -6.98 21.36 18.82
N LYS A 47 -6.95 20.08 19.18
CA LYS A 47 -8.01 19.11 18.89
C LYS A 47 -9.18 19.19 19.88
N SER A 48 -9.20 20.15 20.80
CA SER A 48 -10.28 20.25 21.78
C SER A 48 -11.61 20.63 21.11
N ALA A 49 -12.71 20.07 21.64
CA ALA A 49 -14.06 20.45 21.24
C ALA A 49 -14.41 21.92 21.57
N THR A 50 -13.56 22.60 22.35
CA THR A 50 -13.69 24.01 22.75
C THR A 50 -12.89 24.98 21.88
N SER A 51 -12.11 24.47 20.91
CA SER A 51 -11.31 25.30 20.01
C SER A 51 -12.19 26.20 19.12
N GLU A 52 -11.59 27.27 18.58
CA GLU A 52 -12.27 28.18 17.65
C GLU A 52 -12.72 27.44 16.38
N VAL A 53 -11.87 26.53 15.87
CA VAL A 53 -12.17 25.71 14.69
C VAL A 53 -13.32 24.73 14.96
N ALA A 54 -13.35 24.11 16.15
CA ALA A 54 -14.45 23.24 16.57
C ALA A 54 -15.78 24.00 16.68
N SER A 55 -15.73 25.23 17.19
CA SER A 55 -16.92 26.09 17.33
C SER A 55 -17.48 26.53 15.97
N LYS A 56 -16.62 26.71 14.95
CA LYS A 56 -17.02 27.16 13.61
C LYS A 56 -17.49 26.03 12.70
N TYR A 57 -16.71 24.95 12.59
CA TYR A 57 -16.92 23.88 11.61
C TYR A 57 -17.40 22.56 12.21
N GLY A 58 -17.39 22.44 13.55
CA GLY A 58 -17.79 21.24 14.28
C GLY A 58 -16.62 20.42 14.80
N HIS A 59 -16.95 19.44 15.65
CA HIS A 59 -16.01 18.50 16.25
C HIS A 59 -16.65 17.12 16.39
N PRO A 60 -15.91 16.01 16.18
CA PRO A 60 -14.54 15.94 15.66
C PRO A 60 -14.45 16.38 14.19
N ILE A 61 -13.25 16.43 13.62
CA ILE A 61 -12.99 16.83 12.22
C ILE A 61 -13.83 16.05 11.19
N GLY A 62 -14.23 14.82 11.49
CA GLY A 62 -15.11 14.01 10.64
C GLY A 62 -16.52 14.59 10.43
N ASN A 63 -16.95 15.52 11.28
CA ASN A 63 -18.26 16.19 11.15
C ASN A 63 -18.23 17.43 10.22
N TRP A 64 -17.06 17.79 9.69
CA TRP A 64 -16.91 18.98 8.86
C TRP A 64 -17.61 18.83 7.51
N CYS A 65 -18.30 19.89 7.09
CA CYS A 65 -18.95 19.93 5.78
C CYS A 65 -17.95 20.35 4.68
N VAL A 66 -17.49 19.37 3.90
CA VAL A 66 -16.52 19.55 2.79
C VAL A 66 -17.12 19.38 1.40
N SER A 67 -18.44 19.18 1.28
CA SER A 67 -19.14 18.78 0.04
C SER A 67 -19.03 19.76 -1.14
N ARG A 68 -18.58 21.00 -0.89
CA ARG A 68 -18.35 22.04 -1.92
C ARG A 68 -16.92 22.07 -2.46
N ILE A 69 -15.99 21.38 -1.79
CA ILE A 69 -14.58 21.40 -2.15
C ILE A 69 -14.32 20.36 -3.23
N THR A 70 -13.75 20.78 -4.35
CA THR A 70 -13.45 19.92 -5.50
C THR A 70 -11.98 19.49 -5.57
N ASP A 71 -11.10 20.17 -4.85
CA ASP A 71 -9.66 19.91 -4.83
C ASP A 71 -9.17 19.59 -3.42
N PHE A 72 -8.78 18.34 -3.21
CA PHE A 72 -8.20 17.81 -1.99
C PHE A 72 -6.67 17.68 -2.07
N SER A 73 -6.04 18.20 -3.13
CA SER A 73 -4.61 17.99 -3.32
C SER A 73 -3.80 18.57 -2.15
N GLY A 74 -2.94 17.75 -1.56
CA GLY A 74 -2.05 18.14 -0.47
C GLY A 74 -2.71 18.52 0.86
N LEU A 75 -4.01 18.27 1.08
CA LEU A 75 -4.72 18.69 2.31
C LEU A 75 -4.04 18.23 3.61
N PHE A 76 -3.51 17.00 3.62
CA PHE A 76 -2.81 16.43 4.78
C PHE A 76 -1.32 16.19 4.52
N ALA A 77 -0.77 16.70 3.41
CA ALA A 77 0.63 16.46 3.06
C ALA A 77 1.57 16.87 4.20
N ASN A 78 2.50 15.98 4.56
CA ASN A 78 3.45 16.12 5.66
C ASN A 78 2.84 16.26 7.07
N GLN A 79 1.55 16.00 7.25
CA GLN A 79 0.92 15.93 8.58
C GLN A 79 1.26 14.60 9.26
N GLY A 80 2.50 14.47 9.75
CA GLY A 80 3.03 13.20 10.24
C GLY A 80 2.28 12.59 11.42
N ALA A 81 1.58 13.39 12.22
CA ALA A 81 0.77 12.97 13.36
C ALA A 81 -0.73 12.80 13.04
N PHE A 82 -1.15 13.00 11.78
CA PHE A 82 -2.55 12.92 11.39
C PHE A 82 -3.04 11.46 11.34
N ASN A 83 -4.13 11.18 12.06
CA ASN A 83 -4.83 9.89 12.06
C ASN A 83 -6.27 10.04 12.57
N GLU A 84 -7.00 11.00 12.01
CA GLU A 84 -8.35 11.31 12.44
C GLU A 84 -9.40 10.54 11.62
N ASP A 85 -10.60 10.40 12.19
CA ASP A 85 -11.74 9.82 11.50
C ASP A 85 -12.38 10.82 10.53
N LEU A 86 -12.42 10.44 9.26
CA LEU A 86 -12.94 11.21 8.14
C LEU A 86 -14.16 10.54 7.48
N VAL A 87 -14.76 9.53 8.12
CA VAL A 87 -15.86 8.75 7.53
C VAL A 87 -17.08 9.60 7.14
N GLY A 88 -17.30 10.71 7.84
CA GLY A 88 -18.42 11.64 7.62
C GLY A 88 -18.22 12.66 6.50
N TRP A 89 -17.04 12.70 5.87
CA TRP A 89 -16.77 13.61 4.78
C TRP A 89 -17.48 13.18 3.48
N ASP A 90 -18.30 14.06 2.91
CA ASP A 90 -18.85 13.89 1.57
C ASP A 90 -17.83 14.34 0.51
N THR A 91 -17.19 13.37 -0.14
CA THR A 91 -16.17 13.59 -1.18
C THR A 91 -16.73 13.53 -2.60
N SER A 92 -18.04 13.41 -2.79
CA SER A 92 -18.66 13.18 -4.10
C SER A 92 -18.47 14.32 -5.13
N SER A 93 -18.02 15.49 -4.68
CA SER A 93 -17.65 16.63 -5.53
C SER A 93 -16.15 16.68 -5.89
N VAL A 94 -15.31 15.87 -5.26
CA VAL A 94 -13.85 15.95 -5.40
C VAL A 94 -13.41 15.40 -6.75
N THR A 95 -12.54 16.16 -7.43
CA THR A 95 -11.97 15.81 -8.73
C THR A 95 -10.44 15.63 -8.68
N ASN A 96 -9.77 16.15 -7.64
CA ASN A 96 -8.32 16.06 -7.49
C ASN A 96 -7.94 15.65 -6.06
N MET A 97 -7.13 14.59 -5.90
CA MET A 97 -6.61 14.11 -4.62
C MET A 97 -5.08 13.97 -4.61
N GLU A 98 -4.39 14.70 -5.50
CA GLU A 98 -2.92 14.66 -5.62
C GLU A 98 -2.23 14.94 -4.27
N GLY A 99 -1.42 14.01 -3.79
CA GLY A 99 -0.64 14.16 -2.56
C GLY A 99 -1.47 14.34 -1.29
N CYS A 100 -2.77 14.03 -1.29
CA CYS A 100 -3.67 14.31 -0.18
C CYS A 100 -3.13 13.80 1.17
N PHE A 101 -2.57 12.59 1.19
CA PHE A 101 -1.92 11.98 2.37
C PHE A 101 -0.44 11.68 2.13
N GLU A 102 0.24 12.50 1.32
CA GLU A 102 1.68 12.33 1.10
C GLU A 102 2.44 12.53 2.42
N ARG A 103 3.30 11.57 2.78
CA ARG A 103 4.15 11.60 3.98
C ARG A 103 3.36 11.68 5.30
N CYS A 104 2.12 11.19 5.31
CA CYS A 104 1.30 11.01 6.52
C CYS A 104 1.71 9.73 7.27
N VAL A 105 2.81 9.79 8.01
CA VAL A 105 3.44 8.59 8.60
C VAL A 105 2.60 7.86 9.65
N SER A 106 1.63 8.54 10.29
CA SER A 106 0.75 7.94 11.32
C SER A 106 -0.64 7.55 10.83
N PHE A 107 -0.96 7.80 9.55
CA PHE A 107 -2.31 7.62 9.03
C PHE A 107 -2.61 6.14 8.70
N PHE A 108 -3.68 5.59 9.28
CA PHE A 108 -4.06 4.18 9.12
C PHE A 108 -5.11 3.91 8.01
N GLY A 109 -5.80 4.94 7.51
CA GLY A 109 -6.59 4.80 6.26
C GLY A 109 -8.10 4.63 6.40
N GLN A 110 -8.77 5.51 7.17
CA GLN A 110 -10.23 5.57 7.24
C GLN A 110 -10.81 6.35 6.03
N VAL A 111 -10.65 5.82 4.83
CA VAL A 111 -11.06 6.45 3.54
C VAL A 111 -11.92 5.53 2.66
N GLN A 112 -12.34 4.39 3.19
CA GLN A 112 -13.14 3.41 2.43
C GLN A 112 -14.51 3.94 2.01
N SER A 113 -15.07 4.93 2.73
CA SER A 113 -16.37 5.55 2.44
C SER A 113 -16.30 6.68 1.42
N TRP A 114 -15.11 7.11 1.01
CA TRP A 114 -14.95 8.23 0.09
C TRP A 114 -15.46 7.86 -1.30
N ASP A 115 -16.35 8.68 -1.84
CA ASP A 115 -16.71 8.65 -3.25
C ASP A 115 -15.57 9.31 -4.04
N VAL A 116 -14.86 8.48 -4.81
CA VAL A 116 -13.77 8.91 -5.69
C VAL A 116 -14.14 8.83 -7.17
N SER A 117 -15.41 8.61 -7.51
CA SER A 117 -15.89 8.34 -8.87
C SER A 117 -15.65 9.50 -9.85
N LYS A 118 -15.45 10.73 -9.36
CA LYS A 118 -15.12 11.92 -10.17
C LYS A 118 -13.64 12.30 -10.15
N VAL A 119 -12.83 11.63 -9.34
CA VAL A 119 -11.41 11.98 -9.16
C VAL A 119 -10.62 11.56 -10.40
N THR A 120 -9.86 12.51 -10.94
CA THR A 120 -9.02 12.28 -12.13
C THR A 120 -7.54 12.12 -11.78
N SER A 121 -7.06 12.72 -10.67
CA SER A 121 -5.67 12.62 -10.22
C SER A 121 -5.58 12.08 -8.79
N PHE A 122 -4.85 10.98 -8.63
CA PHE A 122 -4.45 10.35 -7.37
C PHE A 122 -2.94 10.39 -7.19
N LYS A 123 -2.25 11.20 -7.99
CA LYS A 123 -0.79 11.30 -8.00
C LYS A 123 -0.25 11.48 -6.59
N SER A 124 0.72 10.68 -6.17
CA SER A 124 1.33 10.72 -4.84
C SER A 124 0.38 10.62 -3.64
N MET A 125 -0.89 10.21 -3.80
CA MET A 125 -1.91 10.33 -2.74
C MET A 125 -1.48 9.71 -1.40
N PHE A 126 -0.80 8.56 -1.41
CA PHE A 126 -0.28 7.87 -0.23
C PHE A 126 1.24 7.67 -0.27
N ARG A 127 1.94 8.51 -1.04
CA ARG A 127 3.39 8.45 -1.17
C ARG A 127 4.05 8.58 0.20
N GLN A 128 4.96 7.66 0.53
CA GLN A 128 5.70 7.65 1.80
C GLN A 128 4.81 7.64 3.07
N SER A 129 3.68 6.92 3.02
CA SER A 129 2.74 6.76 4.15
C SER A 129 2.75 5.32 4.68
N PRO A 130 3.81 4.90 5.40
CA PRO A 130 4.10 3.49 5.68
C PRO A 130 3.09 2.80 6.61
N ARG A 131 2.20 3.52 7.30
CA ARG A 131 1.17 2.94 8.17
C ARG A 131 -0.21 2.87 7.55
N PHE A 132 -0.36 3.31 6.30
CA PHE A 132 -1.64 3.26 5.61
C PHE A 132 -2.05 1.81 5.34
N THR A 133 -3.21 1.42 5.85
CA THR A 133 -3.81 0.08 5.72
C THR A 133 -5.27 0.14 5.26
N GLY A 134 -5.70 1.27 4.69
CA GLY A 134 -7.10 1.48 4.30
C GLY A 134 -7.53 0.56 3.17
N ASP A 135 -8.75 0.01 3.28
CA ASP A 135 -9.36 -0.76 2.21
C ASP A 135 -9.82 0.20 1.09
N LEU A 136 -9.28 -0.02 -0.10
CA LEU A 136 -9.57 0.73 -1.32
C LEU A 136 -10.31 -0.11 -2.37
N SER A 137 -10.71 -1.34 -2.04
CA SER A 137 -11.26 -2.30 -3.00
C SER A 137 -12.58 -1.84 -3.64
N GLN A 138 -13.32 -0.96 -2.96
CA GLN A 138 -14.61 -0.41 -3.41
C GLN A 138 -14.49 0.93 -4.14
N TRP A 139 -13.28 1.47 -4.30
CA TRP A 139 -13.10 2.74 -4.99
C TRP A 139 -13.40 2.63 -6.50
N ASP A 140 -14.23 3.54 -7.00
CA ASP A 140 -14.52 3.66 -8.42
C ASP A 140 -13.41 4.44 -9.15
N MET A 141 -12.46 3.70 -9.71
CA MET A 141 -11.32 4.26 -10.46
C MET A 141 -11.65 4.62 -11.92
N SER A 142 -12.92 4.49 -12.35
CA SER A 142 -13.30 4.60 -13.77
C SER A 142 -13.06 5.98 -14.41
N ASN A 143 -12.79 7.02 -13.60
CA ASN A 143 -12.39 8.34 -14.07
C ASN A 143 -10.95 8.73 -13.72
N ALA A 144 -10.16 7.86 -13.09
CA ALA A 144 -8.74 8.08 -12.87
C ALA A 144 -8.00 8.29 -14.21
N ARG A 145 -7.03 9.21 -14.21
CA ARG A 145 -6.10 9.46 -15.32
C ARG A 145 -4.66 9.34 -14.88
N ASP A 146 -4.36 9.78 -13.65
CA ASP A 146 -3.01 9.78 -13.09
C ASP A 146 -3.03 9.10 -11.72
N VAL A 147 -2.29 8.00 -11.60
CA VAL A 147 -2.02 7.30 -10.34
C VAL A 147 -0.51 7.25 -10.04
N SER A 148 0.29 8.09 -10.71
CA SER A 148 1.73 8.10 -10.55
C SER A 148 2.13 8.30 -9.08
N PHE A 149 3.14 7.55 -8.63
CA PHE A 149 3.66 7.59 -7.26
C PHE A 149 2.64 7.34 -6.14
N MET A 150 1.40 6.92 -6.43
CA MET A 150 0.31 6.82 -5.45
C MET A 150 0.71 6.06 -4.19
N PHE A 151 1.49 4.99 -4.34
CA PHE A 151 1.97 4.12 -3.27
C PHE A 151 3.50 4.06 -3.17
N TYR A 152 4.21 5.02 -3.77
CA TYR A 152 5.67 5.03 -3.76
C TYR A 152 6.22 5.04 -2.32
N ASN A 153 7.06 4.05 -2.00
CA ASN A 153 7.64 3.84 -0.68
C ASN A 153 6.59 3.78 0.45
N SER A 154 5.43 3.16 0.17
CA SER A 154 4.35 2.91 1.12
C SER A 154 4.25 1.41 1.38
N ALA A 155 4.80 0.96 2.51
CA ALA A 155 5.03 -0.46 2.75
C ALA A 155 3.77 -1.28 3.10
N SER A 156 2.61 -0.68 3.38
CA SER A 156 1.51 -1.38 4.08
C SER A 156 0.20 -1.55 3.29
N ILE A 157 0.21 -1.41 1.96
CA ILE A 157 -1.01 -1.67 1.18
C ILE A 157 -1.25 -3.18 1.10
N GLN A 158 -2.35 -3.62 1.72
CA GLN A 158 -2.81 -5.02 1.72
C GLN A 158 -4.10 -5.20 0.91
N THR A 159 -4.53 -4.16 0.20
CA THR A 159 -5.83 -4.10 -0.47
C THR A 159 -5.82 -4.90 -1.78
N ASP A 160 -6.89 -5.68 -1.99
CA ASP A 160 -7.17 -6.28 -3.29
C ASP A 160 -7.64 -5.20 -4.30
N LEU A 161 -6.77 -4.88 -5.25
CA LEU A 161 -7.02 -3.92 -6.34
C LEU A 161 -7.49 -4.59 -7.65
N SER A 162 -7.71 -5.91 -7.66
CA SER A 162 -8.03 -6.67 -8.89
C SER A 162 -9.27 -6.16 -9.62
N LYS A 163 -10.22 -5.56 -8.88
CA LYS A 163 -11.51 -5.05 -9.38
C LYS A 163 -11.48 -3.59 -9.83
N TRP A 164 -10.37 -2.89 -9.68
CA TRP A 164 -10.26 -1.49 -10.11
C TRP A 164 -10.44 -1.35 -11.63
N ASN A 165 -11.30 -0.42 -12.03
CA ASN A 165 -11.41 -0.02 -13.43
C ASN A 165 -10.34 1.03 -13.76
N VAL A 166 -9.21 0.58 -14.29
CA VAL A 166 -8.08 1.46 -14.67
C VAL A 166 -8.03 1.78 -16.16
N GLY A 167 -9.08 1.48 -16.93
CA GLY A 167 -9.09 1.59 -18.40
C GLY A 167 -8.89 3.00 -18.97
N LYS A 168 -8.93 4.05 -18.13
CA LYS A 168 -8.63 5.44 -18.52
C LYS A 168 -7.32 5.98 -17.95
N VAL A 169 -6.61 5.20 -17.14
CA VAL A 169 -5.33 5.62 -16.55
C VAL A 169 -4.28 5.76 -17.65
N LEU A 170 -3.58 6.89 -17.65
CA LEU A 170 -2.57 7.23 -18.65
C LEU A 170 -1.15 6.94 -18.15
N THR A 171 -0.92 7.05 -16.83
CA THR A 171 0.40 6.86 -16.22
C THR A 171 0.32 6.06 -14.91
N PHE A 172 1.20 5.06 -14.81
CA PHE A 172 1.49 4.25 -13.63
C PHE A 172 2.93 4.46 -13.14
N GLU A 173 3.55 5.59 -13.52
CA GLU A 173 4.92 5.92 -13.14
C GLU A 173 5.13 5.74 -11.64
N SER A 174 6.06 4.88 -11.24
CA SER A 174 6.42 4.62 -9.85
C SER A 174 5.22 4.28 -8.95
N PHE A 175 4.11 3.78 -9.51
CA PHE A 175 2.83 3.57 -8.82
C PHE A 175 2.99 2.88 -7.48
N ALA A 176 3.77 1.80 -7.45
CA ALA A 176 4.04 0.96 -6.30
C ALA A 176 5.54 0.67 -6.12
N SER A 177 6.41 1.55 -6.61
CA SER A 177 7.85 1.38 -6.38
C SER A 177 8.17 1.51 -4.88
N ALA A 178 8.99 0.60 -4.33
CA ALA A 178 9.24 0.48 -2.88
C ALA A 178 8.00 0.21 -2.03
N ALA A 179 6.91 -0.30 -2.63
CA ALA A 179 5.73 -0.78 -1.90
C ALA A 179 5.82 -2.29 -1.66
N GLY A 180 6.47 -2.69 -0.56
CA GLY A 180 6.86 -4.08 -0.29
C GLY A 180 5.73 -5.11 -0.16
N ASN A 181 4.45 -4.71 -0.12
CA ASN A 181 3.33 -5.63 0.11
C ASN A 181 2.28 -5.67 -1.02
N LEU A 182 2.43 -4.88 -2.10
CA LEU A 182 1.49 -4.96 -3.21
C LEU A 182 1.81 -6.18 -4.09
N ASN A 183 1.02 -7.25 -3.93
CA ASN A 183 1.15 -8.48 -4.71
C ASN A 183 -0.23 -9.06 -5.10
N THR A 184 -1.16 -8.20 -5.51
CA THR A 184 -2.50 -8.60 -5.96
C THR A 184 -2.46 -8.97 -7.45
N ASP A 185 -3.22 -10.00 -7.86
CA ASP A 185 -3.38 -10.31 -9.28
C ASP A 185 -4.19 -9.22 -10.00
N ILE A 186 -3.52 -8.49 -10.88
CA ILE A 186 -4.04 -7.38 -11.67
C ILE A 186 -3.99 -7.68 -13.18
N SER A 187 -3.84 -8.95 -13.57
CA SER A 187 -3.83 -9.39 -14.98
C SER A 187 -5.10 -9.00 -15.74
N ALA A 188 -6.22 -8.87 -15.01
CA ALA A 188 -7.52 -8.46 -15.55
C ALA A 188 -7.60 -6.98 -15.95
N TRP A 189 -6.72 -6.11 -15.42
CA TRP A 189 -6.75 -4.68 -15.72
C TRP A 189 -6.72 -4.39 -17.23
N ASP A 190 -7.51 -3.40 -17.64
CA ASP A 190 -7.39 -2.82 -18.97
C ASP A 190 -6.34 -1.70 -18.93
N ILE A 191 -5.17 -1.97 -19.49
CA ILE A 191 -4.03 -1.05 -19.52
C ILE A 191 -3.87 -0.34 -20.88
N SER A 192 -4.84 -0.47 -21.78
CA SER A 192 -4.70 -0.05 -23.18
C SER A 192 -4.55 1.46 -23.38
N ALA A 193 -5.08 2.26 -22.44
CA ALA A 193 -4.92 3.71 -22.45
C ALA A 193 -3.57 4.20 -21.92
N ALA A 194 -2.86 3.37 -21.13
CA ALA A 194 -1.65 3.79 -20.45
C ALA A 194 -0.46 3.90 -21.41
N ASN A 195 0.34 4.94 -21.21
CA ASN A 195 1.52 5.25 -22.02
C ASN A 195 2.80 5.39 -21.19
N ASN A 196 2.72 5.28 -19.87
CA ASN A 196 3.88 5.34 -18.98
C ASN A 196 3.73 4.35 -17.82
N PHE A 197 4.67 3.43 -17.71
CA PHE A 197 4.78 2.41 -16.66
C PHE A 197 6.15 2.47 -15.97
N MET A 198 6.89 3.56 -16.17
CA MET A 198 8.26 3.69 -15.67
C MET A 198 8.32 3.38 -14.17
N ASP A 199 9.17 2.45 -13.76
CA ASP A 199 9.35 2.05 -12.36
C ASP A 199 8.05 1.60 -11.65
N MET A 200 7.01 1.16 -12.36
CA MET A 200 5.69 0.86 -11.76
C MET A 200 5.76 -0.01 -10.49
N PHE A 201 6.56 -1.08 -10.52
CA PHE A 201 6.86 -1.97 -9.40
C PHE A 201 8.35 -1.95 -9.03
N GLY A 202 9.09 -0.91 -9.42
CA GLY A 202 10.53 -0.83 -9.16
C GLY A 202 10.88 -0.94 -7.66
N ARG A 203 12.11 -1.36 -7.35
CA ARG A 203 12.72 -1.37 -6.00
C ARG A 203 11.87 -2.02 -4.90
N GLY A 204 12.19 -3.23 -4.47
CA GLY A 204 11.63 -3.78 -3.22
C GLY A 204 10.12 -4.01 -3.18
N ALA A 205 9.39 -3.87 -4.29
CA ALA A 205 8.01 -4.34 -4.38
C ALA A 205 7.97 -5.88 -4.51
N ALA A 206 6.89 -6.49 -4.02
CA ALA A 206 6.74 -7.94 -3.94
C ALA A 206 5.93 -8.56 -5.10
N MET A 207 5.66 -7.79 -6.15
CA MET A 207 4.83 -8.23 -7.28
C MET A 207 5.45 -9.45 -7.99
N ASP A 208 4.78 -10.60 -7.91
CA ASP A 208 5.19 -11.86 -8.53
C ASP A 208 4.09 -12.49 -9.39
N LYS A 209 3.08 -11.72 -9.79
CA LYS A 209 1.93 -12.24 -10.53
C LYS A 209 2.22 -12.39 -12.01
N ASN A 210 1.51 -13.32 -12.65
CA ASN A 210 1.55 -13.50 -14.08
C ASN A 210 0.69 -12.43 -14.76
N LEU A 211 1.34 -11.43 -15.35
CA LEU A 211 0.68 -10.31 -16.02
C LEU A 211 0.69 -10.47 -17.55
N CYS A 212 0.90 -11.67 -18.10
CA CYS A 212 0.98 -11.89 -19.55
C CYS A 212 -0.28 -11.49 -20.33
N ALA A 213 -1.45 -11.44 -19.68
CA ALA A 213 -2.69 -10.91 -20.25
C ALA A 213 -2.59 -9.42 -20.68
N TRP A 214 -1.56 -8.70 -20.22
CA TRP A 214 -1.29 -7.32 -20.62
C TRP A 214 -0.67 -7.21 -22.01
N GLY A 215 -0.04 -8.26 -22.54
CA GLY A 215 0.76 -8.17 -23.77
C GLY A 215 0.00 -7.68 -25.00
N ASP A 216 -1.25 -8.13 -25.19
CA ASP A 216 -2.09 -7.67 -26.31
C ASP A 216 -2.75 -6.31 -26.05
N LYS A 217 -2.81 -5.88 -24.79
CA LYS A 217 -3.42 -4.61 -24.37
C LYS A 217 -2.43 -3.45 -24.39
N MET A 218 -1.15 -3.72 -24.13
CA MET A 218 -0.14 -2.69 -23.91
C MET A 218 0.12 -1.86 -25.17
N ASN A 219 0.13 -0.54 -25.01
CA ASN A 219 0.53 0.39 -26.06
C ASN A 219 2.03 0.20 -26.40
N ARG A 220 2.33 -0.08 -27.67
CA ARG A 220 3.71 -0.33 -28.16
C ARG A 220 4.66 0.87 -28.01
N ASN A 221 4.10 2.08 -27.88
CA ASN A 221 4.87 3.30 -27.66
C ASN A 221 4.91 3.71 -26.19
N ALA A 222 4.41 2.88 -25.27
CA ALA A 222 4.45 3.19 -23.85
C ALA A 222 5.90 3.18 -23.34
N ASN A 223 6.20 4.07 -22.39
CA ASN A 223 7.41 3.96 -21.60
C ASN A 223 7.29 2.75 -20.65
N VAL A 224 8.09 1.72 -20.88
CA VAL A 224 8.14 0.48 -20.09
C VAL A 224 9.45 0.33 -19.34
N GLU A 225 10.20 1.41 -19.16
CA GLU A 225 11.49 1.39 -18.49
C GLU A 225 11.35 0.95 -17.03
N ASN A 226 12.02 -0.14 -16.65
CA ASN A 226 12.09 -0.68 -15.31
C ASN A 226 10.71 -0.98 -14.67
N ILE A 227 9.73 -1.53 -15.41
CA ILE A 227 8.40 -1.89 -14.83
C ILE A 227 8.58 -2.73 -13.57
N PHE A 228 9.46 -3.73 -13.63
CA PHE A 228 9.78 -4.62 -12.51
C PHE A 228 11.16 -4.30 -11.90
N GLY A 229 11.93 -3.34 -12.42
CA GLY A 229 13.22 -2.93 -11.87
C GLY A 229 14.36 -3.96 -12.05
N SER A 230 15.59 -3.47 -12.23
CA SER A 230 16.70 -4.32 -12.70
C SER A 230 17.71 -4.78 -11.63
N ARG A 231 17.69 -4.26 -10.38
CA ARG A 231 18.70 -4.60 -9.35
C ARG A 231 18.19 -4.81 -7.92
N ASP A 232 17.08 -4.17 -7.54
CA ASP A 232 16.52 -4.22 -6.18
C ASP A 232 15.15 -4.94 -6.13
N PHE A 233 14.76 -5.61 -7.21
CA PHE A 233 13.54 -6.44 -7.26
C PHE A 233 13.75 -7.86 -6.71
N THR A 234 14.85 -8.05 -5.97
CA THR A 234 15.22 -9.31 -5.30
C THR A 234 14.28 -9.67 -4.15
N ALA A 235 13.50 -8.71 -3.66
CA ALA A 235 12.44 -8.95 -2.68
C ALA A 235 11.19 -9.60 -3.31
N SER A 236 11.02 -9.52 -4.64
CA SER A 236 9.95 -10.21 -5.34
C SER A 236 10.36 -11.66 -5.65
N ASN A 237 9.39 -12.57 -5.69
CA ASN A 237 9.58 -13.91 -6.25
C ASN A 237 9.35 -13.93 -7.77
N CYS A 238 9.53 -12.80 -8.45
CA CYS A 238 9.23 -12.66 -9.86
C CYS A 238 10.21 -13.48 -10.72
N PRO A 239 9.75 -14.52 -11.45
CA PRO A 239 10.66 -15.40 -12.18
C PRO A 239 11.44 -14.71 -13.29
N ASN A 240 10.83 -13.69 -13.92
CA ASN A 240 11.42 -12.99 -15.05
C ASN A 240 11.16 -11.46 -14.95
N PRO A 241 12.04 -10.72 -14.26
CA PRO A 241 11.86 -9.29 -13.97
C PRO A 241 12.33 -8.37 -15.11
N PHE A 242 12.64 -8.90 -16.29
CA PHE A 242 13.04 -8.06 -17.42
C PHE A 242 11.84 -7.26 -17.94
N ASP A 243 12.11 -6.07 -18.46
CA ASP A 243 11.09 -5.24 -19.09
C ASP A 243 10.54 -5.94 -20.35
N PRO A 244 9.26 -5.71 -20.70
CA PRO A 244 8.65 -6.35 -21.84
C PRO A 244 9.36 -5.94 -23.14
N SER A 245 9.81 -6.93 -23.91
CA SER A 245 10.20 -6.78 -25.30
C SER A 245 8.97 -6.91 -26.20
N PHE A 246 8.82 -5.95 -27.13
CA PHE A 246 7.76 -5.95 -28.13
C PHE A 246 8.12 -6.69 -29.43
N ASP A 247 9.32 -7.29 -29.47
CA ASP A 247 9.85 -8.02 -30.64
C ASP A 247 9.29 -9.45 -30.73
N VAL A 248 8.81 -10.00 -29.61
CA VAL A 248 8.18 -11.32 -29.52
C VAL A 248 6.66 -11.20 -29.38
N ARG A 249 5.91 -12.25 -29.76
CA ARG A 249 4.46 -12.31 -29.59
C ARG A 249 4.03 -13.55 -28.79
N PRO A 250 3.25 -13.39 -27.71
CA PRO A 250 2.85 -12.10 -27.11
C PRO A 250 4.05 -11.36 -26.47
N PRO A 251 4.01 -10.02 -26.35
CA PRO A 251 5.05 -9.24 -25.69
C PRO A 251 5.31 -9.74 -24.26
N GLY A 252 6.54 -9.63 -23.80
CA GLY A 252 6.94 -10.10 -22.48
C GLY A 252 8.43 -9.91 -22.23
N PRO A 253 8.90 -10.14 -21.01
CA PRO A 253 8.16 -10.77 -19.91
C PRO A 253 7.32 -9.79 -19.12
N PHE A 254 6.22 -10.29 -18.55
CA PHE A 254 5.37 -9.54 -17.63
C PHE A 254 5.43 -10.21 -16.27
N CYS A 255 6.63 -10.18 -15.69
CA CYS A 255 7.09 -11.02 -14.59
C CYS A 255 7.19 -12.54 -14.91
N HIS A 256 6.44 -13.00 -15.93
CA HIS A 256 6.45 -14.36 -16.44
C HIS A 256 6.80 -14.36 -17.93
N ASN A 257 7.26 -15.51 -18.43
CA ASN A 257 7.40 -15.73 -19.87
C ASN A 257 6.01 -15.88 -20.50
N CYS A 258 5.68 -14.98 -21.43
CA CYS A 258 4.35 -14.92 -22.04
C CYS A 258 4.20 -15.78 -23.29
N GLY A 259 5.26 -16.46 -23.74
CA GLY A 259 5.22 -17.37 -24.88
C GLY A 259 4.05 -18.35 -24.81
N ALA A 260 3.48 -18.68 -25.97
CA ALA A 260 2.39 -19.65 -26.08
C ALA A 260 2.75 -20.93 -25.33
N SER A 261 1.83 -21.38 -24.48
CA SER A 261 1.87 -22.66 -23.80
C SER A 261 2.34 -23.79 -24.72
N ASN A 262 3.60 -24.18 -24.61
CA ASN A 262 3.89 -25.60 -24.59
C ASN A 262 4.00 -25.96 -23.12
N GLU A 263 3.07 -26.80 -22.66
CA GLU A 263 3.34 -27.72 -21.57
C GLU A 263 4.69 -28.39 -21.81
N GLN A 264 5.71 -27.95 -21.07
CA GLN A 264 6.75 -28.83 -20.54
C GLN A 264 6.99 -28.28 -19.13
N SER A 265 6.24 -28.75 -18.13
CA SER A 265 6.70 -29.86 -17.29
C SER A 265 8.22 -30.01 -17.36
N LEU A 266 8.89 -29.70 -16.25
CA LEU A 266 10.24 -30.10 -15.92
C LEU A 266 10.68 -31.37 -16.69
N ASP A 267 11.46 -31.21 -17.75
CA ASP A 267 12.31 -32.29 -18.24
C ASP A 267 13.67 -31.70 -18.60
N ASN A 268 14.60 -31.87 -17.67
CA ASN A 268 16.01 -31.65 -17.90
C ASN A 268 16.51 -32.76 -18.85
N THR A 269 16.33 -32.59 -20.16
CA THR A 269 17.11 -33.34 -21.14
C THR A 269 17.82 -32.38 -22.08
N ALA A 270 19.11 -32.18 -21.82
CA ALA A 270 20.00 -31.57 -22.80
C ALA A 270 20.11 -32.50 -24.02
N THR A 271 19.81 -32.00 -25.22
CA THR A 271 20.05 -32.68 -26.49
C THR A 271 21.31 -32.13 -27.16
N ASN A 272 22.15 -33.02 -27.71
CA ASN A 272 23.27 -32.60 -28.56
C ASN A 272 22.77 -32.11 -29.93
N MET A 273 23.61 -31.36 -30.66
CA MET A 273 23.29 -30.78 -31.98
C MET A 273 22.99 -31.80 -33.10
N ASP A 274 22.97 -33.11 -32.82
CA ASP A 274 22.58 -34.18 -33.76
C ASP A 274 21.20 -34.79 -33.50
N GLY A 275 20.48 -34.34 -32.46
CA GLY A 275 19.10 -34.79 -32.18
C GLY A 275 18.99 -36.11 -31.41
N SER A 276 20.07 -36.62 -30.80
CA SER A 276 20.00 -37.77 -29.88
C SER A 276 19.78 -37.36 -28.41
N THR A 277 18.91 -38.10 -27.69
CA THR A 277 18.60 -37.94 -26.26
C THR A 277 19.67 -38.56 -25.36
N ILE A 278 20.12 -37.83 -24.34
CA ILE A 278 21.05 -38.33 -23.30
C ILE A 278 20.28 -39.23 -22.32
N ILE A 279 20.59 -40.53 -22.30
CA ILE A 279 20.12 -41.45 -21.26
C ILE A 279 21.10 -41.33 -20.08
N THR A 280 20.72 -40.59 -19.03
CA THR A 280 21.39 -40.68 -17.73
C THR A 280 20.80 -41.86 -16.95
N THR A 281 21.57 -42.94 -16.83
CA THR A 281 21.22 -44.03 -15.89
C THR A 281 21.36 -43.52 -14.45
N PRO A 282 20.43 -43.84 -13.53
CA PRO A 282 20.56 -43.46 -12.13
C PRO A 282 21.80 -44.10 -11.51
N ALA A 283 22.55 -43.34 -10.71
CA ALA A 283 23.65 -43.87 -9.91
C ALA A 283 23.13 -44.94 -8.92
N PRO A 284 23.88 -46.03 -8.70
CA PRO A 284 23.46 -47.08 -7.76
C PRO A 284 23.53 -46.59 -6.32
N ALA A 285 22.58 -47.06 -5.50
CA ALA A 285 22.48 -46.75 -4.07
C ALA A 285 23.75 -47.17 -3.29
N PRO A 286 24.15 -46.42 -2.25
CA PRO A 286 25.29 -46.79 -1.42
C PRO A 286 24.97 -48.05 -0.57
N PRO A 287 25.96 -48.92 -0.29
CA PRO A 287 25.76 -50.11 0.53
C PRO A 287 25.57 -49.75 2.02
N PRO A 288 24.94 -50.66 2.82
CA PRO A 288 24.68 -50.42 4.24
C PRO A 288 25.98 -50.47 5.05
N ASP A 289 26.20 -49.44 5.88
CA ASP A 289 27.35 -49.37 6.78
C ASP A 289 27.11 -50.19 8.06
N THR A 290 27.96 -51.19 8.29
CA THR A 290 28.03 -51.97 9.52
C THR A 290 29.26 -51.54 10.33
N THR A 291 28.99 -50.75 11.38
CA THR A 291 29.73 -50.61 12.65
C THR A 291 31.20 -51.04 12.72
N THR A 292 32.08 -50.13 13.16
CA THR A 292 33.11 -50.47 14.16
C THR A 292 33.44 -49.26 15.04
N GLU A 293 33.24 -49.42 16.35
CA GLU A 293 33.76 -48.55 17.42
C GLU A 293 35.31 -48.53 17.38
N MET A 294 35.96 -47.39 17.62
CA MET A 294 37.01 -47.27 18.66
C MET A 294 37.50 -45.82 18.88
N THR A 295 37.36 -45.40 20.15
CA THR A 295 38.19 -44.50 20.98
C THR A 295 38.43 -43.03 20.64
N ILE A 296 38.03 -42.24 21.65
CA ILE A 296 38.35 -40.85 21.97
C ILE A 296 39.85 -40.71 22.26
N TYR A 297 40.47 -39.68 21.69
CA TYR A 297 41.70 -39.05 22.21
C TYR A 297 41.56 -37.52 22.12
N ASP A 298 41.89 -36.88 23.23
CA ASP A 298 41.86 -35.43 23.48
C ASP A 298 42.74 -34.63 22.50
N VAL A 299 42.29 -33.42 22.15
CA VAL A 299 43.15 -32.36 21.61
C VAL A 299 42.86 -31.05 22.34
N GLU A 300 43.84 -30.67 23.16
CA GLU A 300 44.00 -29.36 23.78
C GLU A 300 44.27 -28.25 22.75
N ASP A 301 43.92 -27.04 23.17
CA ASP A 301 44.36 -25.71 22.75
C ASP A 301 45.29 -25.57 21.52
N THR A 302 44.89 -24.66 20.62
CA THR A 302 45.73 -23.47 20.28
C THR A 302 44.91 -22.52 19.39
N VAL A 303 44.51 -21.39 19.98
CA VAL A 303 44.11 -20.19 19.22
C VAL A 303 45.40 -19.45 18.91
N ASP A 304 45.72 -19.27 17.63
CA ASP A 304 46.76 -18.35 17.21
C ASP A 304 46.20 -17.32 16.23
N ALA A 305 46.63 -16.08 16.48
CA ALA A 305 46.12 -14.86 15.91
C ALA A 305 46.96 -14.40 14.71
N SER A 306 46.33 -13.68 13.79
CA SER A 306 46.93 -12.56 13.03
C SER A 306 45.78 -11.86 12.27
N ASN A 307 45.42 -10.63 12.64
CA ASN A 307 45.92 -9.34 12.09
C ASN A 307 45.61 -9.21 10.60
N GLU A 308 45.02 -8.15 10.03
CA GLU A 308 44.87 -6.71 10.26
C GLU A 308 43.92 -6.26 9.11
N ALA A 309 43.20 -5.15 9.02
CA ALA A 309 43.05 -3.91 9.77
C ALA A 309 41.78 -3.25 9.21
N ASP A 310 41.00 -2.55 10.05
CA ASP A 310 40.14 -1.46 9.57
C ASP A 310 40.24 -0.31 10.59
N ASN A 311 41.02 0.71 10.19
CA ASN A 311 41.04 2.02 10.82
C ASN A 311 39.95 2.86 10.17
N ASN A 312 38.99 3.34 10.96
CA ASN A 312 38.68 4.77 11.00
C ASN A 312 37.80 5.10 12.21
N ASN A 313 38.47 5.70 13.19
CA ASN A 313 37.88 6.44 14.30
C ASN A 313 37.12 7.66 13.78
N ASN A 314 35.92 7.87 14.29
CA ASN A 314 35.53 9.19 14.75
C ASN A 314 34.77 9.05 16.07
N ASP A 315 35.50 9.32 17.14
CA ASP A 315 35.05 9.41 18.52
C ASP A 315 34.43 10.79 18.77
N SER A 316 33.26 10.82 19.39
CA SER A 316 32.99 11.65 20.57
C SER A 316 31.49 11.65 20.88
N SER A 317 31.08 10.82 21.84
CA SER A 317 30.44 11.28 23.08
C SER A 317 29.77 10.13 23.85
N GLY A 318 30.33 9.84 25.02
CA GLY A 318 29.56 9.62 26.26
C GLY A 318 28.77 8.32 26.36
N GLY A 319 29.42 7.28 26.90
CA GLY A 319 28.77 6.04 27.27
C GLY A 319 27.81 6.17 28.46
N THR A 320 26.85 5.24 28.50
CA THR A 320 26.53 4.42 29.69
C THR A 320 25.72 3.22 29.22
N ILE A 321 26.35 2.05 29.25
CA ILE A 321 25.75 0.75 28.92
C ILE A 321 25.10 0.21 30.21
N TRP A 322 23.78 0.09 30.23
CA TRP A 322 23.08 -0.77 31.20
C TRP A 322 22.95 -2.17 30.60
N ARG A 323 23.55 -3.14 31.29
CA ARG A 323 23.42 -4.57 30.99
C ARG A 323 21.97 -5.02 31.23
N LEU A 324 21.36 -5.60 30.21
CA LEU A 324 20.15 -6.41 30.34
C LEU A 324 20.53 -7.77 30.93
N SER A 325 19.92 -8.14 32.05
CA SER A 325 19.84 -9.52 32.52
C SER A 325 18.40 -9.90 32.81
N SER A 326 17.88 -10.76 31.95
CA SER A 326 17.00 -11.89 32.25
C SER A 326 15.64 -11.62 32.91
N TRP A 327 14.60 -11.67 32.08
CA TRP A 327 13.21 -11.86 32.50
C TRP A 327 12.99 -13.34 32.83
N THR A 328 12.72 -13.65 34.10
CA THR A 328 12.10 -14.91 34.49
C THR A 328 10.61 -14.70 34.77
N ILE A 329 9.84 -15.63 34.21
CA ILE A 329 8.39 -15.69 34.16
C ILE A 329 7.79 -15.88 35.57
N VAL A 330 6.81 -15.07 35.94
CA VAL A 330 5.97 -15.26 37.14
C VAL A 330 4.60 -15.80 36.69
N PRO A 331 4.15 -16.97 37.18
CA PRO A 331 2.82 -17.49 36.85
C PRO A 331 1.73 -16.82 37.69
N PHE A 332 0.66 -16.41 37.01
CA PHE A 332 -0.57 -15.84 37.57
C PHE A 332 -1.29 -16.86 38.48
N LEU A 333 -1.52 -16.47 39.73
CA LEU A 333 -2.38 -17.19 40.67
C LEU A 333 -3.84 -16.74 40.48
N LEU A 334 -4.69 -17.72 40.20
CA LEU A 334 -6.14 -17.64 40.05
C LEU A 334 -6.80 -17.32 41.41
N LEU A 335 -7.60 -16.25 41.50
CA LEU A 335 -8.52 -16.03 42.63
C LEU A 335 -9.96 -15.90 42.10
N LEU A 336 -10.70 -16.98 42.32
CA LEU A 336 -12.16 -17.08 42.27
C LEU A 336 -12.75 -16.50 43.55
N LEU A 337 -13.64 -15.52 43.45
CA LEU A 337 -14.71 -15.23 44.43
C LEU A 337 -15.90 -14.65 43.65
N THR A 338 -16.83 -15.51 43.21
CA THR A 338 -18.15 -15.80 43.83
C THR A 338 -19.17 -14.66 43.76
N TRP A 339 -20.18 -14.91 42.91
CA TRP A 339 -21.48 -14.24 42.83
C TRP A 339 -22.42 -14.71 43.95
N GLN A 340 -23.27 -13.81 44.46
CA GLN A 340 -24.61 -13.96 45.09
C GLN A 340 -24.85 -12.73 45.99
N TRP A 341 -25.94 -11.96 45.96
CA TRP A 341 -27.26 -11.95 45.30
C TRP A 341 -27.61 -10.50 44.95
#